data_AF-A0A1V5AYE2-F1
#
_entry.id   AF-A0A1V5AYE2-F1
#
_cell.length_a   1.000
_cell.length_b   1.000
_cell.length_c   1.000
_cell.angle_alpha   90.00
_cell.angle_beta   90.00
_cell.angle_gamma   90.00
#
_symmetry.space_group_name_H-M   'P 1'
#
loop_
_entity.id
_entity.type
_entity.pdbx_description
1 polymer ?
#
loop_
_entity_poly.entity_id
_entity_poly.type
_entity_poly.pdbx_seq_one_letter_code
_entity_poly.pdbx_strand_id
1 'polypeptide(L)'
;MREVQMDLISAERLETMSSMEKIRLILSKVKRGNIVVLELGLTPEEEVKLIEMTMTEIRLDEFSGIEIESYPVKNESTFLNKILGKSGIKTRMTVIGPANQLRTVEKDKYQISTKVSVGD
;
A
#
# COMPACT_ATOMS: atom_id res chain seq x y z
N MET A 1 17.76 -0.83 -20.79
CA MET A 1 16.30 -0.94 -20.67
C MET A 1 15.87 -0.16 -19.45
N ARG A 2 14.74 0.53 -19.51
CA ARG A 2 14.15 1.19 -18.34
C ARG A 2 13.36 0.13 -17.59
N GLU A 3 13.90 -0.33 -16.47
CA GLU A 3 13.35 -1.44 -15.70
C GLU A 3 12.36 -0.92 -14.65
N VAL A 4 11.26 -1.64 -14.47
CA VAL A 4 10.31 -1.39 -13.38
C VAL A 4 10.57 -2.43 -12.31
N GLN A 5 10.94 -1.97 -11.12
CA GLN A 5 11.12 -2.86 -9.98
C GLN A 5 9.82 -2.95 -9.17
N MET A 6 9.39 -4.17 -8.92
CA MET A 6 8.21 -4.46 -8.12
C MET A 6 8.54 -5.46 -7.01
N ASP A 7 8.12 -5.13 -5.79
CA ASP A 7 8.28 -5.94 -4.60
C ASP A 7 6.92 -6.46 -4.14
N LEU A 8 6.73 -7.78 -4.15
CA LEU A 8 5.54 -8.42 -3.60
C LEU A 8 5.84 -8.88 -2.17
N ILE A 9 5.07 -8.40 -1.21
CA ILE A 9 5.28 -8.64 0.22
C ILE A 9 4.11 -9.46 0.76
N SER A 10 4.42 -10.67 1.21
CA SER A 10 3.46 -11.60 1.82
C SER A 10 2.90 -11.08 3.14
N ALA A 11 1.67 -11.47 3.46
CA ALA A 11 1.03 -11.13 4.73
C ALA A 11 1.85 -11.60 5.95
N GLU A 12 2.36 -12.84 5.92
CA GLU A 12 3.15 -13.46 7.00
C GLU A 12 4.35 -12.59 7.41
N ARG A 13 5.10 -12.09 6.41
CA ARG A 13 6.23 -11.18 6.66
C ARG A 13 5.79 -9.90 7.36
N LEU A 14 4.67 -9.31 6.95
CA LEU A 14 4.15 -8.08 7.57
C LEU A 14 3.66 -8.33 9.00
N GLU A 15 3.05 -9.48 9.27
CA GLU A 15 2.55 -9.85 10.60
C GLU A 15 3.66 -9.95 11.65
N THR A 16 4.88 -10.31 11.23
CA THR A 16 6.06 -10.30 12.11
C THR A 16 6.63 -8.91 12.41
N MET A 17 6.13 -7.87 11.75
CA MET A 17 6.65 -6.50 11.87
C MET A 17 5.72 -5.62 12.72
N SER A 18 6.33 -4.76 13.54
CA SER A 18 5.61 -3.63 14.12
C SER A 18 5.14 -2.66 13.04
N SER A 19 4.11 -1.86 13.35
CA SER A 19 3.58 -0.85 12.42
C SER A 19 4.65 0.10 11.88
N MET A 20 5.60 0.51 12.74
CA MET A 20 6.71 1.38 12.30
C MET A 20 7.70 0.70 11.37
N GLU A 21 7.97 -0.60 11.56
CA GLU A 21 8.84 -1.35 10.67
C GLU A 21 8.19 -1.52 9.29
N LYS A 22 6.88 -1.79 9.23
CA LYS A 22 6.13 -1.83 7.96
C LYS A 22 6.23 -0.50 7.21
N ILE A 23 5.96 0.61 7.89
CA ILE A 23 6.00 1.95 7.28
C ILE A 23 7.39 2.27 6.75
N ARG A 24 8.44 2.01 7.54
CA ARG A 24 9.83 2.25 7.12
C ARG A 24 10.23 1.36 5.94
N LEU A 25 9.82 0.10 5.95
CA LEU A 25 10.04 -0.82 4.83
C LEU A 25 9.44 -0.25 3.54
N ILE A 26 8.16 0.11 3.57
CA ILE A 26 7.43 0.64 2.41
C ILE A 26 8.06 1.94 1.93
N LEU A 27 8.23 2.94 2.81
CA LEU A 27 8.84 4.23 2.45
C LEU A 27 10.23 4.04 1.84
N SER A 28 11.07 3.19 2.43
CA SER A 28 12.42 2.96 1.91
C SER A 28 12.40 2.37 0.49
N LYS A 29 11.44 1.50 0.17
CA LYS A 29 11.31 0.89 -1.16
C LYS A 29 10.77 1.89 -2.17
N VAL A 30 9.70 2.60 -1.81
CA VAL A 30 9.05 3.56 -2.70
C VAL A 30 9.95 4.76 -2.98
N LYS A 31 10.73 5.25 -2.00
CA LYS A 31 11.75 6.29 -2.24
C LYS A 31 12.84 5.89 -3.23
N ARG A 32 13.07 4.58 -3.44
CA ARG A 32 14.01 4.05 -4.44
C ARG A 32 13.38 3.85 -5.82
N GLY A 33 12.11 4.20 -6.00
CA GLY A 33 11.37 4.01 -7.24
C GLY A 33 10.64 2.66 -7.33
N ASN A 34 10.64 1.86 -6.26
CA ASN A 34 10.01 0.54 -6.32
C ASN A 34 8.49 0.66 -6.15
N ILE A 35 7.76 -0.17 -6.90
CA ILE A 35 6.34 -0.45 -6.64
C ILE A 35 6.27 -1.57 -5.60
N VAL A 36 5.45 -1.40 -4.57
CA VAL A 36 5.25 -2.36 -3.50
C VAL A 36 3.82 -2.88 -3.55
N VAL A 37 3.66 -4.20 -3.61
CA VAL A 37 2.37 -4.88 -3.52
C VAL A 37 2.32 -5.64 -2.20
N LEU A 38 1.37 -5.28 -1.34
CA LEU A 38 1.11 -5.98 -0.09
C LEU A 38 0.00 -7.00 -0.33
N GLU A 39 0.25 -8.28 -0.03
CA GLU A 39 -0.78 -9.31 -0.08
C GLU A 39 -1.96 -8.97 0.86
N LEU A 40 -1.62 -8.48 2.05
CA LEU A 40 -2.52 -7.93 3.04
C LEU A 40 -2.12 -6.48 3.32
N GLY A 41 -3.02 -5.54 3.06
CA GLY A 41 -2.79 -4.11 3.21
C GLY A 41 -2.55 -3.66 4.65
N LEU A 42 -2.16 -2.39 4.78
CA LEU A 42 -2.02 -1.70 6.06
C LEU A 42 -3.37 -1.53 6.74
N THR A 43 -3.40 -1.53 8.08
CA THR A 43 -4.59 -1.08 8.81
C THR A 43 -4.85 0.41 8.54
N PRO A 44 -6.06 0.93 8.78
CA PRO A 44 -6.33 2.36 8.60
C PRO A 44 -5.36 3.26 9.38
N GLU A 45 -4.97 2.87 10.59
CA GLU A 45 -4.02 3.60 11.42
C GLU A 45 -2.59 3.56 10.83
N GLU A 46 -2.20 2.41 10.28
CA GLU A 46 -0.91 2.24 9.60
C GLU A 46 -0.86 3.05 8.29
N GLU A 47 -1.96 3.08 7.54
CA GLU A 47 -2.09 3.85 6.29
C GLU A 47 -2.00 5.37 6.56
N VAL A 48 -2.74 5.88 7.55
CA VAL A 48 -2.65 7.28 7.98
C VAL A 48 -1.21 7.62 8.36
N LYS A 49 -0.56 6.77 9.15
CA LYS A 49 0.81 7.02 9.59
C LYS A 49 1.83 6.94 8.44
N LEU A 50 1.60 6.09 7.44
CA LEU A 50 2.39 6.07 6.21
C LEU A 50 2.25 7.39 5.45
N ILE A 51 1.03 7.93 5.32
CA ILE A 51 0.77 9.22 4.68
C ILE A 51 1.47 10.35 5.44
N GLU A 52 1.33 10.41 6.76
CA GLU A 52 1.99 11.42 7.61
C GLU A 52 3.51 11.40 7.44
N MET A 53 4.12 10.21 7.55
CA MET A 53 5.56 10.06 7.38
C MET A 53 5.99 10.41 5.95
N THR A 54 5.19 10.06 4.94
CA THR A 54 5.45 10.46 3.55
C THR A 54 5.55 11.98 3.43
N MET A 55 4.59 12.72 4.01
CA MET A 55 4.59 14.19 3.94
C MET A 55 5.87 14.80 4.52
N THR A 56 6.45 14.22 5.58
CA THR A 56 7.72 14.67 6.15
C THR A 56 8.94 14.38 5.29
N GLU A 57 8.83 13.41 4.37
CA GLU A 57 9.91 12.94 3.51
C GLU A 57 9.89 13.56 2.11
N ILE A 58 8.78 14.24 1.73
CA ILE A 58 8.65 14.86 0.40
C ILE A 58 9.75 15.91 0.19
N ARG A 59 10.40 15.81 -0.96
CA ARG A 59 11.44 16.72 -1.46
C ARG A 59 11.21 16.85 -2.96
N LEU A 60 10.94 18.07 -3.46
CA LEU A 60 10.48 18.31 -4.84
C LEU A 60 11.32 17.59 -5.91
N ASP A 61 12.64 17.49 -5.71
CA ASP A 61 13.56 16.91 -6.69
C ASP A 61 13.96 15.44 -6.39
N GLU A 62 13.62 14.91 -5.22
CA GLU A 62 14.07 13.57 -4.79
C GLU A 62 12.90 12.59 -4.56
N PHE A 63 11.78 13.07 -4.02
CA PHE A 63 10.64 12.24 -3.66
C PHE A 63 9.34 13.04 -3.66
N SER A 64 8.46 12.76 -4.63
CA SER A 64 7.17 13.44 -4.81
C SER A 64 6.05 12.90 -3.91
N GLY A 65 6.34 11.91 -3.06
CA GLY A 65 5.36 11.21 -2.23
C GLY A 65 4.95 9.86 -2.80
N ILE A 66 3.83 9.33 -2.31
CA ILE A 66 3.31 8.01 -2.68
C ILE A 66 1.94 8.09 -3.32
N GLU A 67 1.64 7.11 -4.16
CA GLU A 67 0.27 6.72 -4.50
C GLU A 67 -0.02 5.36 -3.84
N ILE A 68 -1.20 5.22 -3.23
CA ILE A 68 -1.63 4.03 -2.49
C ILE A 68 -3.05 3.64 -2.90
N GLU A 69 -3.25 2.37 -3.27
CA GLU A 69 -4.55 1.83 -3.62
C GLU A 69 -4.76 0.43 -3.07
N SER A 70 -5.84 0.27 -2.29
CA SER A 70 -6.24 -1.00 -1.66
C SER A 70 -7.57 -1.49 -2.24
N TYR A 71 -7.76 -2.81 -2.38
CA TYR A 71 -9.09 -3.33 -2.70
C TYR A 71 -10.12 -2.85 -1.67
N PRO A 72 -11.37 -2.55 -2.08
CA PRO A 72 -12.42 -2.21 -1.14
C PRO A 72 -12.56 -3.29 -0.08
N VAL A 73 -12.54 -2.87 1.19
CA VAL A 73 -12.80 -3.76 2.32
C VAL A 73 -14.16 -4.41 2.09
N LYS A 74 -14.18 -5.74 2.09
CA LYS A 74 -15.45 -6.47 2.08
C LYS A 74 -16.13 -6.20 3.43
N ASN A 75 -17.17 -5.38 3.42
CA ASN A 75 -18.15 -5.37 4.50
C ASN A 75 -18.96 -6.67 4.45
N GLU A 76 -18.33 -7.81 4.76
CA GLU A 76 -19.08 -9.01 5.13
C GLU A 76 -19.55 -8.83 6.58
N SER A 77 -20.48 -7.90 6.73
CA SER A 77 -21.35 -7.75 7.89
C SER A 77 -22.31 -8.93 7.94
N THR A 78 -21.78 -10.13 8.17
CA THR A 78 -22.58 -11.24 8.66
C THR A 78 -22.74 -10.99 10.16
N PHE A 79 -23.96 -10.72 10.60
CA PHE A 79 -24.35 -10.47 11.99
C PHE A 79 -23.75 -11.48 13.00
N LEU A 80 -23.34 -12.67 12.55
CA LEU A 80 -22.61 -13.70 13.31
C LEU A 80 -21.19 -13.29 13.74
N ASN A 81 -20.45 -12.51 12.96
CA ASN A 81 -19.08 -12.09 13.29
C ASN A 81 -19.02 -11.11 14.48
N LYS A 82 -20.11 -10.37 14.70
CA LYS A 82 -20.25 -9.42 15.82
C LYS A 82 -20.50 -10.13 17.16
N ILE A 83 -21.12 -11.31 17.13
CA ILE A 83 -21.38 -12.15 18.32
C ILE A 83 -20.15 -13.00 18.67
N LEU A 84 -19.35 -13.42 17.67
CA LEU A 84 -18.14 -14.23 17.87
C LEU A 84 -16.87 -13.41 18.20
N GLY A 85 -16.98 -12.09 18.36
CA GLY A 85 -15.84 -11.22 18.69
C GLY A 85 -14.76 -11.12 17.61
N LYS A 86 -14.96 -11.73 16.44
CA LYS A 86 -14.03 -11.66 15.31
C LYS A 86 -14.34 -10.44 14.46
N SER A 87 -14.17 -9.27 15.07
CA SER A 87 -14.23 -7.98 14.38
C SER A 87 -12.88 -7.68 13.74
N GLY A 88 -12.52 -8.41 12.69
CA GLY A 88 -11.36 -8.07 11.88
C GLY A 88 -11.84 -7.49 10.56
N ILE A 89 -11.84 -6.17 10.41
CA ILE A 89 -11.73 -5.58 9.07
C ILE A 89 -10.44 -6.17 8.49
N LYS A 90 -10.57 -7.20 7.65
CA LYS A 90 -9.43 -7.72 6.93
C LYS A 90 -9.11 -6.68 5.87
N THR A 91 -7.97 -6.03 6.04
CA THR A 91 -7.33 -5.27 4.98
C THR A 91 -7.18 -6.18 3.77
N ARG A 92 -7.09 -5.61 2.58
CA ARG A 92 -6.98 -6.40 1.35
C ARG A 92 -5.73 -5.98 0.61
N MET A 93 -5.41 -6.67 -0.47
CA MET A 93 -4.22 -6.38 -1.25
C MET A 93 -4.14 -4.89 -1.60
N THR A 94 -2.94 -4.35 -1.43
CA THR A 94 -2.65 -2.92 -1.58
C THR A 94 -1.46 -2.74 -2.51
N VAL A 95 -1.54 -1.79 -3.43
CA VAL A 95 -0.44 -1.35 -4.28
C VAL A 95 0.01 0.03 -3.80
N ILE A 96 1.31 0.21 -3.65
CA ILE A 96 1.93 1.46 -3.19
C ILE A 96 3.12 1.76 -4.10
N GLY A 97 3.24 2.99 -4.59
CA GLY A 97 4.38 3.38 -5.44
C GLY A 97 4.66 4.86 -5.43
N PRO A 98 5.71 5.32 -6.12
CA PRO A 98 6.08 6.73 -6.17
C PRO A 98 5.01 7.52 -6.93
N ALA A 99 4.54 8.65 -6.38
CA ALA A 99 3.43 9.41 -6.97
C ALA A 99 3.72 9.97 -8.38
N ASN A 100 5.00 10.11 -8.76
CA ASN A 100 5.40 10.55 -10.09
C ASN A 100 5.53 9.40 -11.10
N GLN A 101 5.51 8.15 -10.65
CA GLN A 101 5.71 6.96 -11.50
C GLN A 101 4.46 6.11 -11.58
N LEU A 102 3.75 5.92 -10.46
CA LEU A 102 2.55 5.11 -10.37
C LEU A 102 1.31 5.98 -10.53
N ARG A 103 0.37 5.57 -11.39
CA ARG A 103 -0.94 6.22 -11.53
C ARG A 103 -2.04 5.21 -11.78
N THR A 104 -3.00 5.16 -10.88
CA THR A 104 -4.16 4.28 -10.95
C THR A 104 -5.10 4.74 -12.05
N VAL A 105 -5.50 3.79 -12.88
CA VAL A 105 -6.38 3.99 -14.03
C VAL A 105 -7.81 3.58 -13.68
N GLU A 106 -7.96 2.45 -13.02
CA GLU A 106 -9.24 1.86 -12.70
C GLU A 106 -9.14 1.01 -11.43
N LYS A 107 -10.22 0.97 -10.67
CA LYS A 107 -10.33 0.17 -9.47
C LYS A 107 -11.76 -0.29 -9.27
N ASP A 108 -11.92 -1.58 -9.03
CA ASP A 108 -13.16 -2.17 -8.54
C ASP A 108 -12.89 -3.18 -7.41
N LYS A 109 -13.87 -4.02 -7.08
CA LYS A 109 -13.78 -5.02 -6.01
C LYS A 109 -12.87 -6.23 -6.32
N TYR A 110 -12.50 -6.42 -7.58
CA TYR A 110 -11.77 -7.57 -8.15
C TYR A 110 -10.51 -7.17 -8.95
N GLN A 111 -10.40 -5.93 -9.41
CA GLN A 111 -9.25 -5.44 -10.16
C GLN A 111 -8.76 -4.06 -9.68
N ILE A 112 -7.44 -3.91 -9.62
CA ILE A 112 -6.73 -2.62 -9.56
C ILE A 112 -5.86 -2.53 -10.81
N SER A 113 -6.11 -1.53 -11.66
CA SER A 113 -5.34 -1.25 -12.87
C SER A 113 -4.50 -0.01 -12.65
N THR A 114 -3.18 -0.13 -12.80
CA THR A 114 -2.25 1.00 -12.64
C THR A 114 -1.32 1.13 -13.83
N LYS A 115 -0.95 2.37 -14.17
CA LYS A 115 0.06 2.71 -15.17
C LYS A 115 1.35 3.06 -14.46
N VAL A 116 2.46 2.62 -15.06
CA VAL A 116 3.80 2.93 -14.59
C VAL A 116 4.50 3.77 -15.65
N SER A 117 4.85 5.00 -15.27
CA SER A 117 5.68 5.89 -16.07
C SER A 117 7.14 5.59 -15.79
N VAL A 118 7.89 5.29 -16.84
CA VAL A 118 9.34 5.17 -16.77
C VAL A 118 9.88 6.36 -17.55
N GLY A 119 10.34 7.41 -16.85
CA GLY A 119 10.66 8.73 -17.44
C GLY A 119 11.69 8.66 -18.57
N ASP A 120 11.64 9.55 -19.57
CA ASP A 120 12.46 9.56 -20.79
C ASP A 120 13.99 9.48 -20.61
#